data_AF-A0A9E6EJP9-F1
#
_entry.id   AF-A0A9E6EJP9-F1
#
_cell.length_a   1.000
_cell.length_b   1.000
_cell.length_c   1.000
_cell.angle_alpha   90.00
_cell.angle_beta   90.00
_cell.angle_gamma   90.00
#
_symmetry.space_group_name_H-M   'P 1'
#
loop_
_entity.id
_entity.type
_entity.pdbx_description
1 polymer ?
#
loop_
_entity_poly.entity_id
_entity_poly.type
_entity_poly.pdbx_seq_one_letter_code
_entity_poly.pdbx_strand_id
1 'polypeptide(L)'
;SGARELIKVSLSDLRSFLECPLTGAAAVRLGLRKRDLADRAAVENEPFQSDFLESWSLQREVALGALTGLEPAEAVYDRCLKRLQSEGAAPFGVFSEAERGANLQVVRNWVAYLRNTPGRPGTWRLGGNRSGAEAIDHALPPLTLTVKVAGQERTVELGGDLRVQFGGSLFLETGKRPSASALGKVRKKALAAFVDHHVLACAGEARGEHLARFVYEAAVSGQQEVTFRFPALAPEQARERLRAWLEDLLNGDHAVLLPIEAVLKGWPEKLTRESILAFVDDSLNGPVVTPFSTVRGPVPDPASYPPPADPKAIMDLRLKDYLDLVCGVAGEGA
;
A
#
# COMPACT_ATOMS: atom_id res chain seq x y z
N SER A 1 -25.36 -4.08 -31.51
CA SER A 1 -24.70 -3.29 -30.46
C SER A 1 -24.03 -4.26 -29.50
N GLY A 2 -22.76 -4.59 -29.73
CA GLY A 2 -22.03 -5.54 -28.88
C GLY A 2 -21.69 -4.84 -27.57
N ALA A 3 -22.11 -5.39 -26.44
CA ALA A 3 -21.72 -4.88 -25.14
C ALA A 3 -20.19 -4.79 -25.09
N ARG A 4 -19.65 -3.56 -24.96
CA ARG A 4 -18.22 -3.38 -24.69
C ARG A 4 -17.92 -4.13 -23.39
N GLU A 5 -17.07 -5.14 -23.50
CA GLU A 5 -16.65 -5.94 -22.36
C GLU A 5 -15.99 -5.02 -21.33
N LEU A 6 -16.64 -4.90 -20.17
CA LEU A 6 -16.22 -4.04 -19.07
C LEU A 6 -15.26 -4.81 -18.16
N ILE A 7 -14.02 -4.37 -18.08
CA ILE A 7 -13.00 -4.97 -17.21
C ILE A 7 -12.93 -4.16 -15.92
N LYS A 8 -13.05 -4.83 -14.77
CA LYS A 8 -12.96 -4.17 -13.45
C LYS A 8 -11.62 -4.49 -12.81
N VAL A 9 -10.81 -3.46 -12.57
CA VAL A 9 -9.51 -3.57 -11.91
C VAL A 9 -9.56 -2.80 -10.58
N SER A 10 -9.04 -3.40 -9.51
CA SER A 10 -8.92 -2.67 -8.24
C SER A 10 -7.60 -1.91 -8.14
N LEU A 11 -7.57 -0.82 -7.39
CA LEU A 11 -6.33 -0.11 -7.07
C LEU A 11 -5.31 -1.01 -6.37
N SER A 12 -5.78 -1.95 -5.53
CA SER A 12 -4.90 -2.95 -4.91
C SER A 12 -4.26 -3.90 -5.92
N ASP A 13 -4.99 -4.29 -6.97
CA ASP A 13 -4.46 -5.15 -8.02
C ASP A 13 -3.40 -4.42 -8.85
N LEU A 14 -3.71 -3.19 -9.29
CA LEU A 14 -2.77 -2.34 -10.02
C LEU A 14 -1.49 -2.12 -9.21
N ARG A 15 -1.62 -1.78 -7.92
CA ARG A 15 -0.45 -1.63 -7.04
C ARG A 15 0.34 -2.93 -6.93
N SER A 16 -0.32 -4.06 -6.71
CA SER A 16 0.35 -5.36 -6.59
C SER A 16 1.11 -5.73 -7.87
N PHE A 17 0.60 -5.35 -9.04
CA PHE A 17 1.29 -5.50 -10.32
C PHE A 17 2.54 -4.64 -10.44
N LEU A 18 2.46 -3.38 -10.00
CA LEU A 18 3.61 -2.49 -9.95
C LEU A 18 4.64 -2.93 -8.92
N GLU A 19 4.22 -3.58 -7.83
CA GLU A 19 5.12 -4.20 -6.84
C GLU A 19 5.80 -5.47 -7.36
N CYS A 20 5.09 -6.32 -8.11
CA CYS A 20 5.66 -7.46 -8.81
C CYS A 20 4.75 -7.94 -9.96
N PRO A 21 5.23 -7.96 -11.23
CA PRO A 21 4.44 -8.41 -12.38
C PRO A 21 3.76 -9.76 -12.15
N LEU A 22 4.52 -10.75 -11.65
CA LEU A 22 4.05 -12.12 -11.44
C LEU A 22 2.77 -12.18 -10.59
N THR A 23 2.81 -11.58 -9.39
CA THR A 23 1.70 -11.70 -8.45
C THR A 23 0.51 -10.81 -8.81
N GLY A 24 0.76 -9.60 -9.30
CA GLY A 24 -0.33 -8.69 -9.66
C GLY A 24 -1.07 -9.12 -10.92
N ALA A 25 -0.35 -9.61 -11.94
CA ALA A 25 -0.96 -10.10 -13.16
C ALA A 25 -1.75 -11.40 -12.93
N ALA A 26 -1.21 -12.33 -12.12
CA ALA A 26 -1.91 -13.55 -11.75
C ALA A 26 -3.27 -13.26 -11.09
N ALA A 27 -3.32 -12.29 -10.17
CA ALA A 27 -4.56 -11.93 -9.49
C ALA A 27 -5.65 -11.39 -10.43
N VAL A 28 -5.25 -10.59 -11.43
CA VAL A 28 -6.20 -9.96 -12.37
C VAL A 28 -6.59 -10.89 -13.50
N ARG A 29 -5.62 -11.58 -14.11
CA ARG A 29 -5.82 -12.34 -15.34
C ARG A 29 -6.25 -13.79 -15.10
N LEU A 30 -5.82 -14.37 -13.98
CA LEU A 30 -6.15 -15.75 -13.62
C LEU A 30 -7.16 -15.83 -12.49
N GLY A 31 -7.61 -14.68 -11.95
CA GLY A 31 -8.53 -14.62 -10.81
C GLY A 31 -7.93 -15.14 -9.51
N LEU A 32 -6.61 -15.33 -9.43
CA LEU A 32 -5.93 -15.87 -8.25
C LEU A 32 -5.79 -14.78 -7.17
N ARG A 33 -6.82 -14.60 -6.34
CA ARG A 33 -6.77 -13.58 -5.28
C ARG A 33 -6.31 -14.19 -3.96
N LYS A 34 -5.53 -13.41 -3.21
CA LYS A 34 -5.04 -13.81 -1.88
C LYS A 34 -6.16 -14.19 -0.90
N ARG A 35 -7.35 -13.58 -1.04
CA ARG A 35 -8.52 -13.88 -0.19
C ARG A 35 -9.09 -15.28 -0.45
N ASP A 36 -8.85 -15.84 -1.63
CA ASP A 36 -9.34 -17.17 -2.03
C ASP A 36 -8.41 -18.30 -1.55
N LEU A 37 -7.21 -17.95 -1.08
CA LEU A 37 -6.20 -18.88 -0.55
C LEU A 37 -6.14 -18.89 0.99
N ALA A 38 -7.02 -18.13 1.66
CA ALA A 38 -7.10 -18.16 3.11
C ALA A 38 -7.78 -19.46 3.55
N ASP A 39 -7.02 -20.39 4.12
CA ASP A 39 -7.56 -21.52 4.85
C ASP A 39 -8.41 -20.97 6.01
N ARG A 40 -9.73 -21.17 5.94
CA ARG A 40 -10.69 -20.80 7.00
C ARG A 40 -10.71 -21.83 8.14
N ALA A 41 -9.70 -22.67 8.23
CA ALA A 41 -9.58 -23.72 9.23
C ALA A 41 -8.48 -23.34 10.23
N ALA A 42 -8.87 -22.64 11.29
CA ALA A 42 -8.34 -22.75 12.67
C ALA A 42 -8.54 -21.45 13.45
N VAL A 43 -9.61 -21.35 14.23
CA VAL A 43 -9.55 -20.82 15.61
C VAL A 43 -10.73 -21.43 16.39
N GLU A 44 -10.47 -22.47 17.20
CA GLU A 44 -11.42 -22.99 18.20
C GLU A 44 -11.09 -22.50 19.63
N ASN A 45 -10.15 -21.57 19.78
CA ASN A 45 -9.66 -21.07 21.08
C ASN A 45 -9.86 -19.56 21.25
N GLU A 46 -10.16 -19.13 22.48
CA GLU A 46 -10.21 -17.71 22.84
C GLU A 46 -8.83 -17.05 22.64
N PRO A 47 -8.74 -15.89 21.96
CA PRO A 47 -7.47 -15.21 21.74
C PRO A 47 -6.97 -14.59 23.05
N PHE A 48 -5.77 -14.99 23.50
CA PHE A 48 -5.09 -14.35 24.63
C PHE A 48 -4.38 -13.05 24.25
N GLN A 49 -4.18 -12.84 22.96
CA GLN A 49 -3.64 -11.62 22.36
C GLN A 49 -4.36 -11.34 21.05
N SER A 50 -4.56 -10.06 20.73
CA SER A 50 -5.07 -9.68 19.42
C SER A 50 -4.05 -10.05 18.33
N ASP A 51 -4.51 -10.46 17.15
CA ASP A 51 -3.59 -10.61 16.01
C ASP A 51 -2.89 -9.26 15.77
N PHE A 52 -1.60 -9.29 15.42
CA PHE A 52 -0.84 -8.10 15.06
C PHE A 52 -1.59 -7.20 14.05
N LEU A 53 -2.27 -7.79 13.06
CA LEU A 53 -3.02 -7.08 12.04
C LEU A 53 -4.29 -6.42 12.58
N GLU A 54 -4.97 -7.05 13.53
CA GLU A 54 -6.17 -6.53 14.19
C GLU A 54 -5.80 -5.41 15.15
N SER A 55 -4.76 -5.62 15.97
CA SER A 55 -4.22 -4.59 16.85
C SER A 55 -3.73 -3.37 16.07
N TRP A 56 -2.98 -3.57 14.97
CA TRP A 56 -2.54 -2.47 14.10
C TRP A 56 -3.71 -1.74 13.43
N SER A 57 -4.73 -2.47 12.97
CA SER A 57 -5.93 -1.86 12.37
C SER A 57 -6.73 -1.06 13.41
N LEU A 58 -6.90 -1.60 14.61
CA LEU A 58 -7.53 -0.95 15.75
C LEU A 58 -6.81 0.36 16.10
N GLN A 59 -5.50 0.33 16.31
CA GLN A 59 -4.71 1.54 16.61
C GLN A 59 -4.90 2.64 15.55
N ARG A 60 -4.92 2.26 14.27
CA ARG A 60 -5.13 3.22 13.18
C ARG A 60 -6.55 3.80 13.19
N GLU A 61 -7.57 2.96 13.34
CA GLU A 61 -8.97 3.39 13.42
C GLU A 61 -9.17 4.37 14.58
N VAL A 62 -8.58 4.07 15.74
CA VAL A 62 -8.66 4.91 16.94
C VAL A 62 -7.93 6.23 16.74
N ALA A 63 -6.71 6.21 16.18
CA ALA A 63 -5.96 7.43 15.91
C ALA A 63 -6.71 8.37 14.95
N LEU A 64 -7.30 7.81 13.88
CA LEU A 64 -8.08 8.58 12.92
C LEU A 64 -9.37 9.13 13.56
N GLY A 65 -10.09 8.31 14.32
CA GLY A 65 -11.29 8.74 15.04
C GLY A 65 -11.02 9.84 16.07
N ALA A 66 -9.88 9.78 16.77
CA ALA A 66 -9.46 10.81 17.73
C ALA A 66 -8.96 12.12 17.07
N LEU A 67 -8.66 12.09 15.77
CA LEU A 67 -8.29 13.26 14.97
C LEU A 67 -9.51 13.93 14.30
N THR A 68 -10.54 13.15 13.95
CA THR A 68 -11.77 13.67 13.34
C THR A 68 -12.83 14.06 14.37
N GLY A 69 -12.89 13.34 15.49
CA GLY A 69 -13.88 13.51 16.54
C GLY A 69 -13.45 14.48 17.65
N LEU A 70 -14.43 14.86 18.47
CA LEU A 70 -14.22 15.57 19.74
C LEU A 70 -13.97 14.60 20.91
N GLU A 71 -14.07 13.30 20.66
CA GLU A 71 -13.90 12.26 21.67
C GLU A 71 -12.42 12.00 21.97
N PRO A 72 -12.05 11.73 23.24
CA PRO A 72 -10.73 11.22 23.60
C PRO A 72 -10.44 9.87 22.93
N ALA A 73 -9.16 9.60 22.64
CA ALA A 73 -8.72 8.36 21.99
C ALA A 73 -9.13 7.10 22.79
N GLU A 74 -9.20 7.20 24.11
CA GLU A 74 -9.63 6.16 25.03
C GLU A 74 -11.08 5.71 24.75
N ALA A 75 -12.00 6.67 24.55
CA ALA A 75 -13.40 6.37 24.30
C ALA A 75 -13.59 5.71 22.92
N VAL A 76 -12.85 6.19 21.91
CA VAL A 76 -12.82 5.59 20.58
C VAL A 76 -12.26 4.16 20.65
N TYR A 77 -11.17 3.95 21.39
CA TYR A 77 -10.57 2.64 21.60
C TYR A 77 -11.55 1.66 22.24
N ASP A 78 -12.19 2.05 23.34
CA ASP A 78 -13.10 1.16 24.07
C ASP A 78 -14.32 0.77 23.21
N ARG A 79 -14.79 1.66 22.32
CA ARG A 79 -15.84 1.34 21.35
C ARG A 79 -15.37 0.35 20.29
N CYS A 80 -14.21 0.60 19.67
CA CYS A 80 -13.66 -0.28 18.64
C CYS A 80 -13.27 -1.66 19.21
N LEU A 81 -12.73 -1.71 20.42
CA LEU A 81 -12.40 -2.94 21.13
C LEU A 81 -13.65 -3.77 21.43
N LYS A 82 -14.74 -3.16 21.90
CA LYS A 82 -16.01 -3.85 22.13
C LYS A 82 -16.55 -4.52 20.86
N ARG A 83 -16.41 -3.85 19.72
CA ARG A 83 -16.77 -4.43 18.41
C ARG A 83 -15.94 -5.68 18.12
N LEU A 84 -14.61 -5.60 18.20
CA LEU A 84 -13.73 -6.75 17.99
C LEU A 84 -13.98 -7.89 18.97
N GLN A 85 -14.22 -7.58 20.25
CA GLN A 85 -14.59 -8.55 21.28
C GLN A 85 -15.90 -9.26 20.95
N SER A 86 -16.92 -8.54 20.45
CA SER A 86 -18.18 -9.15 20.02
C SER A 86 -18.04 -10.07 18.80
N GLU A 87 -16.98 -9.86 18.01
CA GLU A 87 -16.61 -10.68 16.85
C GLU A 87 -15.67 -11.84 17.23
N GLY A 88 -15.25 -11.94 18.50
CA GLY A 88 -14.28 -12.94 18.97
C GLY A 88 -12.84 -12.69 18.53
N ALA A 89 -12.54 -11.49 18.03
CA ALA A 89 -11.27 -11.07 17.44
C ALA A 89 -10.36 -10.29 18.41
N ALA A 90 -10.69 -10.24 19.70
CA ALA A 90 -9.89 -9.55 20.71
C ALA A 90 -10.01 -10.21 22.08
N PRO A 91 -8.96 -10.15 22.92
CA PRO A 91 -8.97 -10.74 24.26
C PRO A 91 -9.95 -10.02 25.20
N PHE A 92 -10.36 -10.72 26.26
CA PHE A 92 -11.13 -10.17 27.38
C PHE A 92 -10.28 -10.06 28.67
N GLY A 93 -10.79 -9.31 29.65
CA GLY A 93 -10.22 -9.23 31.00
C GLY A 93 -8.79 -8.67 31.05
N VAL A 94 -7.95 -9.26 31.89
CA VAL A 94 -6.60 -8.76 32.21
C VAL A 94 -5.67 -8.65 31.00
N PHE A 95 -5.83 -9.53 30.00
CA PHE A 95 -5.05 -9.48 28.77
C PHE A 95 -5.44 -8.28 27.91
N SER A 96 -6.74 -7.99 27.82
CA SER A 96 -7.27 -6.79 27.15
C SER A 96 -6.78 -5.50 27.80
N GLU A 97 -6.68 -5.46 29.13
CA GLU A 97 -6.24 -4.27 29.87
C GLU A 97 -4.76 -3.96 29.62
N ALA A 98 -3.92 -5.01 29.58
CA ALA A 98 -2.50 -4.87 29.26
C ALA A 98 -2.28 -4.37 27.80
N GLU A 99 -2.99 -4.94 26.83
CA GLU A 99 -2.93 -4.51 25.43
C GLU A 99 -3.41 -3.07 25.24
N ARG A 100 -4.47 -2.68 25.97
CA ARG A 100 -5.04 -1.33 25.92
C ARG A 100 -4.00 -0.26 26.24
N GLY A 101 -3.18 -0.46 27.28
CA GLY A 101 -2.14 0.50 27.67
C GLY A 101 -1.11 0.72 26.56
N ALA A 102 -0.59 -0.36 25.98
CA ALA A 102 0.39 -0.31 24.90
C ALA A 102 -0.20 0.32 23.63
N ASN A 103 -1.40 -0.11 23.23
CA ASN A 103 -2.07 0.42 22.03
C ASN A 103 -2.39 1.91 22.16
N LEU A 104 -2.90 2.36 23.31
CA LEU A 104 -3.20 3.78 23.53
C LEU A 104 -1.94 4.63 23.56
N GLN A 105 -0.80 4.12 24.04
CA GLN A 105 0.45 4.88 24.00
C GLN A 105 0.88 5.17 22.56
N VAL A 106 0.81 4.16 21.68
CA VAL A 106 1.09 4.31 20.24
C VAL A 106 0.17 5.37 19.63
N VAL A 107 -1.14 5.23 19.87
CA VAL A 107 -2.16 6.14 19.34
C VAL A 107 -1.95 7.57 19.81
N ARG A 108 -1.70 7.78 21.10
CA ARG A 108 -1.46 9.11 21.68
C ARG A 108 -0.25 9.78 21.04
N ASN A 109 0.82 9.04 20.77
CA ASN A 109 2.02 9.59 20.12
C ASN A 109 1.72 10.06 18.69
N TRP A 110 0.98 9.27 17.90
CA TRP A 110 0.56 9.70 16.56
C TRP A 110 -0.39 10.90 16.61
N VAL A 111 -1.40 10.87 17.48
CA VAL A 111 -2.40 11.94 17.61
C VAL A 111 -1.76 13.24 18.07
N ALA A 112 -0.85 13.21 19.05
CA ALA A 112 -0.12 14.38 19.51
C ALA A 112 0.71 15.02 18.39
N TYR A 113 1.39 14.22 17.56
CA TYR A 113 2.12 14.72 16.40
C TYR A 113 1.20 15.35 15.35
N LEU A 114 0.13 14.63 14.98
CA LEU A 114 -0.78 15.04 13.91
C LEU A 114 -1.66 16.24 14.29
N ARG A 115 -2.03 16.41 15.57
CA ARG A 115 -2.77 17.60 16.04
C ARG A 115 -1.96 18.90 15.91
N ASN A 116 -0.64 18.80 15.98
CA ASN A 116 0.26 19.95 15.77
C ASN A 116 0.61 20.17 14.30
N THR A 117 0.06 19.36 13.40
CA THR A 117 0.29 19.46 11.96
C THR A 117 -0.97 20.02 11.27
N PRO A 118 -0.84 21.02 10.37
CA PRO A 118 -1.99 21.52 9.61
C PRO A 118 -2.64 20.41 8.76
N GLY A 119 -3.97 20.34 8.79
CA GLY A 119 -4.76 19.42 7.99
C GLY A 119 -5.84 18.69 8.79
N ARG A 120 -6.66 17.92 8.08
CA ARG A 120 -7.60 16.97 8.66
C ARG A 120 -7.54 15.68 7.85
N PRO A 121 -7.67 14.50 8.49
CA PRO A 121 -7.68 13.26 7.75
C PRO A 121 -8.96 13.17 6.92
N GLY A 122 -8.82 12.76 5.66
CA GLY A 122 -9.92 12.55 4.73
C GLY A 122 -9.81 11.19 4.07
N THR A 123 -10.93 10.48 4.01
CA THR A 123 -11.05 9.16 3.38
C THR A 123 -11.64 9.30 1.98
N TRP A 124 -11.03 8.61 1.01
CA TRP A 124 -11.40 8.70 -0.40
C TRP A 124 -11.65 7.31 -0.97
N ARG A 125 -12.73 7.18 -1.75
CA ARG A 125 -13.10 5.95 -2.44
C ARG A 125 -13.51 6.23 -3.87
N LEU A 126 -13.09 5.35 -4.78
CA LEU A 126 -13.52 5.33 -6.17
C LEU A 126 -14.39 4.10 -6.44
N GLY A 127 -15.62 4.32 -6.88
CA GLY A 127 -16.60 3.28 -7.18
C GLY A 127 -17.25 2.65 -5.94
N GLY A 128 -17.80 1.45 -6.12
CA GLY A 128 -18.64 0.80 -5.11
C GLY A 128 -17.91 0.38 -3.83
N ASN A 129 -18.66 0.29 -2.72
CA ASN A 129 -18.15 -0.15 -1.43
C ASN A 129 -17.70 -1.61 -1.47
N ARG A 130 -16.40 -1.86 -1.60
CA ARG A 130 -15.80 -3.21 -1.57
C ARG A 130 -15.16 -3.56 -0.22
N SER A 131 -14.97 -2.59 0.66
CA SER A 131 -14.24 -2.75 1.93
C SER A 131 -15.13 -2.74 3.17
N GLY A 132 -16.41 -2.43 3.04
CA GLY A 132 -17.35 -2.41 4.17
C GLY A 132 -17.17 -1.22 5.12
N ALA A 133 -16.20 -0.32 4.89
CA ALA A 133 -16.04 0.88 5.71
C ALA A 133 -17.27 1.79 5.57
N GLU A 134 -17.93 2.09 6.70
CA GLU A 134 -19.23 2.77 6.78
C GLU A 134 -19.15 4.28 6.54
N ALA A 135 -18.04 4.93 6.91
CA ALA A 135 -17.86 6.37 6.72
C ALA A 135 -16.77 6.64 5.66
N ILE A 136 -17.16 7.32 4.57
CA ILE A 136 -16.26 7.84 3.54
C ILE A 136 -16.54 9.33 3.39
N ASP A 137 -15.50 10.15 3.46
CA ASP A 137 -15.61 11.61 3.33
C ASP A 137 -15.80 12.02 1.86
N HIS A 138 -15.12 11.31 0.95
CA HIS A 138 -15.15 11.59 -0.49
C HIS A 138 -15.40 10.32 -1.31
N ALA A 139 -16.58 10.22 -1.91
CA ALA A 139 -16.96 9.14 -2.80
C ALA A 139 -16.98 9.64 -4.26
N LEU A 140 -16.10 9.09 -5.09
CA LEU A 140 -15.99 9.37 -6.51
C LEU A 140 -16.49 8.18 -7.34
N PRO A 141 -16.94 8.39 -8.60
CA PRO A 141 -17.14 7.28 -9.53
C PRO A 141 -15.82 6.54 -9.81
N PRO A 142 -15.86 5.27 -10.26
CA PRO A 142 -14.66 4.59 -10.71
C PRO A 142 -14.06 5.33 -11.92
N LEU A 143 -12.73 5.40 -12.01
CA LEU A 143 -12.08 5.95 -13.19
C LEU A 143 -12.32 5.04 -14.39
N THR A 144 -12.88 5.61 -15.45
CA THR A 144 -13.16 4.89 -16.69
C THR A 144 -12.12 5.24 -17.74
N LEU A 145 -11.34 4.23 -18.15
CA LEU A 145 -10.23 4.35 -19.09
C LEU A 145 -10.44 3.42 -20.28
N THR A 146 -10.16 3.91 -21.48
CA THR A 146 -10.14 3.08 -22.70
C THR A 146 -8.71 2.58 -22.90
N VAL A 147 -8.55 1.28 -23.01
CA VAL A 147 -7.25 0.60 -23.17
C VAL A 147 -7.33 -0.37 -24.34
N LYS A 148 -6.20 -0.60 -25.02
CA LYS A 148 -6.11 -1.67 -26.02
C LYS A 148 -5.77 -2.99 -25.32
N VAL A 149 -6.61 -4.02 -25.47
CA VAL A 149 -6.36 -5.38 -24.99
C VAL A 149 -6.44 -6.33 -26.17
N ALA A 150 -5.36 -7.08 -26.45
CA ALA A 150 -5.23 -7.95 -27.61
C ALA A 150 -5.62 -7.25 -28.93
N GLY A 151 -5.24 -5.97 -29.07
CA GLY A 151 -5.55 -5.14 -30.25
C GLY A 151 -6.96 -4.56 -30.29
N GLN A 152 -7.84 -4.87 -29.33
CA GLN A 152 -9.21 -4.36 -29.27
C GLN A 152 -9.35 -3.29 -28.19
N GLU A 153 -10.14 -2.24 -28.45
CA GLU A 153 -10.48 -1.26 -27.41
C GLU A 153 -11.44 -1.86 -26.39
N ARG A 154 -11.01 -1.85 -25.12
CA ARG A 154 -11.80 -2.27 -23.96
C ARG A 154 -11.94 -1.11 -22.99
N THR A 155 -13.06 -1.10 -22.26
CA THR A 155 -13.30 -0.14 -21.19
C THR A 155 -12.91 -0.77 -19.87
N VAL A 156 -12.03 -0.11 -19.12
CA VAL A 156 -11.61 -0.51 -17.78
C VAL A 156 -12.19 0.46 -16.75
N GLU A 157 -12.82 -0.09 -15.72
CA GLU A 157 -13.15 0.61 -14.48
C GLU A 157 -12.04 0.35 -13.44
N LEU A 158 -11.37 1.41 -13.02
CA LEU A 158 -10.40 1.40 -11.93
C LEU A 158 -11.04 2.00 -10.67
N GLY A 159 -11.07 1.22 -9.59
CA GLY A 159 -11.69 1.66 -8.33
C GLY A 159 -11.11 1.01 -7.08
N GLY A 160 -11.48 1.53 -5.91
CA GLY A 160 -10.98 1.10 -4.61
C GLY A 160 -10.82 2.25 -3.63
N ASP A 161 -10.31 1.94 -2.45
CA ASP A 161 -10.01 2.92 -1.42
C ASP A 161 -8.59 3.47 -1.60
N LEU A 162 -8.43 4.78 -1.44
CA LEU A 162 -7.12 5.41 -1.33
C LEU A 162 -6.60 5.31 0.10
N ARG A 163 -5.32 5.66 0.31
CA ARG A 163 -4.87 5.94 1.68
C ARG A 163 -5.62 7.14 2.24
N VAL A 164 -5.69 7.22 3.57
CA VAL A 164 -6.17 8.43 4.25
C VAL A 164 -5.32 9.61 3.81
N GLN A 165 -5.98 10.69 3.43
CA GLN A 165 -5.36 11.93 2.97
C GLN A 165 -5.19 12.89 4.14
N PHE A 166 -3.98 13.38 4.37
CA PHE A 166 -3.62 14.38 5.38
C PHE A 166 -2.48 15.26 4.82
N GLY A 167 -2.81 16.14 3.86
CA GLY A 167 -1.80 16.85 3.06
C GLY A 167 -0.97 15.92 2.17
N GLY A 168 -1.57 14.82 1.72
CA GLY A 168 -0.93 13.69 1.04
C GLY A 168 -1.35 12.35 1.67
N SER A 169 -0.91 11.23 1.11
CA SER A 169 -1.23 9.89 1.63
C SER A 169 -0.52 9.62 2.96
N LEU A 170 -1.29 9.33 4.02
CA LEU A 170 -0.82 9.13 5.40
C LEU A 170 -0.59 7.65 5.74
N PHE A 171 0.57 7.38 6.33
CA PHE A 171 0.98 6.09 6.88
C PHE A 171 1.34 6.27 8.35
N LEU A 172 0.58 5.58 9.22
CA LEU A 172 0.90 5.43 10.63
C LEU A 172 1.72 4.16 10.82
N GLU A 173 2.93 4.31 11.37
CA GLU A 173 3.93 3.27 11.54
C GLU A 173 4.30 3.13 13.02
N THR A 174 4.36 1.90 13.51
CA THR A 174 4.75 1.59 14.89
C THR A 174 6.27 1.57 15.04
N GLY A 175 6.76 1.80 16.26
CA GLY A 175 8.20 1.80 16.53
C GLY A 175 8.92 3.08 16.09
N LYS A 176 10.24 2.94 15.88
CA LYS A 176 11.14 4.07 15.62
C LYS A 176 11.22 4.40 14.14
N ARG A 177 11.39 5.69 13.84
CA ARG A 177 11.77 6.19 12.51
C ARG A 177 13.00 5.42 11.99
N PRO A 178 12.97 4.85 10.77
CA PRO A 178 14.09 4.10 10.21
C PRO A 178 15.26 5.03 9.86
N SER A 179 16.47 4.49 9.91
CA SER A 179 17.66 5.13 9.36
C SER A 179 17.59 5.21 7.83
N ALA A 180 18.44 6.05 7.23
CA ALA A 180 18.57 6.16 5.78
C ALA A 180 18.81 4.80 5.08
N SER A 181 19.62 3.92 5.70
CA SER A 181 19.91 2.58 5.18
C SER A 181 18.72 1.60 5.25
N ALA A 182 17.71 1.89 6.07
CA ALA A 182 16.54 1.04 6.28
C ALA A 182 15.28 1.55 5.55
N LEU A 183 15.42 2.53 4.65
CA LEU A 183 14.29 3.13 3.93
C LEU A 183 13.63 2.22 2.89
N GLY A 184 14.20 1.06 2.54
CA GLY A 184 13.64 0.18 1.50
C GLY A 184 12.16 -0.19 1.71
N LYS A 185 11.78 -0.52 2.96
CA LYS A 185 10.37 -0.81 3.30
C LYS A 185 9.46 0.42 3.17
N VAL A 186 9.97 1.59 3.56
CA VAL A 186 9.24 2.86 3.51
C VAL A 186 9.02 3.29 2.06
N ARG A 187 10.09 3.23 1.25
CA ARG A 187 10.06 3.45 -0.20
C ARG A 187 8.98 2.58 -0.79
N LYS A 188 9.06 1.25 -0.66
CA LYS A 188 8.02 0.34 -1.17
C LYS A 188 6.60 0.79 -0.81
N LYS A 189 6.32 1.11 0.47
CA LYS A 189 4.99 1.57 0.89
C LYS A 189 4.57 2.87 0.21
N ALA A 190 5.52 3.76 -0.10
CA ALA A 190 5.28 5.03 -0.77
C ALA A 190 4.77 4.85 -2.21
N LEU A 191 4.97 3.68 -2.83
CA LEU A 191 4.34 3.36 -4.12
C LEU A 191 2.82 3.48 -4.06
N ALA A 192 2.20 3.14 -2.92
CA ALA A 192 0.75 3.33 -2.75
C ALA A 192 0.37 4.82 -2.84
N ALA A 193 1.15 5.71 -2.23
CA ALA A 193 0.91 7.15 -2.31
C ALA A 193 1.17 7.71 -3.72
N PHE A 194 2.14 7.14 -4.43
CA PHE A 194 2.42 7.50 -5.83
C PHE A 194 1.24 7.13 -6.74
N VAL A 195 0.66 5.95 -6.55
CA VAL A 195 -0.55 5.53 -7.27
C VAL A 195 -1.76 6.40 -6.87
N ASP A 196 -1.95 6.68 -5.58
CA ASP A 196 -3.01 7.58 -5.10
C ASP A 196 -2.92 8.96 -5.79
N HIS A 197 -1.71 9.51 -5.93
CA HIS A 197 -1.47 10.79 -6.62
C HIS A 197 -1.95 10.76 -8.08
N HIS A 198 -1.62 9.70 -8.81
CA HIS A 198 -2.06 9.55 -10.20
C HIS A 198 -3.58 9.42 -10.30
N VAL A 199 -4.21 8.72 -9.36
CA VAL A 199 -5.65 8.55 -9.32
C VAL A 199 -6.34 9.87 -9.01
N LEU A 200 -5.88 10.61 -8.01
CA LEU A 200 -6.42 11.93 -7.64
C LEU A 200 -6.20 12.94 -8.77
N ALA A 201 -5.03 12.97 -9.40
CA ALA A 201 -4.75 13.85 -10.52
C ALA A 201 -5.66 13.53 -11.73
N CYS A 202 -5.81 12.25 -12.08
CA CYS A 202 -6.71 11.82 -13.15
C CYS A 202 -8.19 12.14 -12.84
N ALA A 203 -8.58 12.12 -11.57
CA ALA A 203 -9.92 12.50 -11.12
C ALA A 203 -10.14 14.02 -11.08
N GLY A 204 -9.09 14.84 -11.26
CA GLY A 204 -9.16 16.29 -11.14
C GLY A 204 -9.13 16.81 -9.69
N GLU A 205 -8.75 15.96 -8.74
CA GLU A 205 -8.80 16.23 -7.29
C GLU A 205 -7.43 16.54 -6.68
N ALA A 206 -6.34 16.32 -7.41
CA ALA A 206 -5.00 16.66 -6.96
C ALA A 206 -4.80 18.19 -6.87
N ARG A 207 -4.17 18.66 -5.79
CA ARG A 207 -3.89 20.08 -5.54
C ARG A 207 -2.40 20.33 -5.41
N GLY A 208 -1.70 20.33 -6.55
CA GLY A 208 -0.26 20.54 -6.61
C GLY A 208 0.54 19.28 -6.26
N GLU A 209 1.59 19.45 -5.45
CA GLU A 209 2.44 18.36 -5.00
C GLU A 209 1.66 17.36 -4.11
N HIS A 210 2.09 16.11 -4.12
CA HIS A 210 1.53 15.06 -3.27
C HIS A 210 2.59 14.43 -2.39
N LEU A 211 2.27 14.20 -1.13
CA LEU A 211 3.21 13.67 -0.15
C LEU A 211 2.87 12.22 0.21
N ALA A 212 3.89 11.37 0.33
CA ALA A 212 3.80 10.11 1.07
C ALA A 212 4.33 10.36 2.48
N ARG A 213 3.44 10.45 3.47
CA ARG A 213 3.76 10.87 4.84
C ARG A 213 3.78 9.69 5.79
N PHE A 214 4.93 9.35 6.34
CA PHE A 214 5.11 8.25 7.29
C PHE A 214 5.35 8.80 8.68
N VAL A 215 4.32 8.76 9.53
CA VAL A 215 4.40 9.19 10.92
C VAL A 215 4.65 7.98 11.81
N TYR A 216 5.77 8.00 12.52
CA TYR A 216 6.18 6.93 13.41
C TYR A 216 5.68 7.18 14.83
N GLU A 217 5.55 6.12 15.61
CA GLU A 217 5.21 6.22 17.03
C GLU A 217 6.29 6.96 17.82
N ALA A 218 7.57 6.62 17.59
CA ALA A 218 8.68 7.16 18.34
C ALA A 218 9.57 8.06 17.47
N ALA A 219 9.76 9.29 17.94
CA ALA A 219 10.70 10.24 17.34
C ALA A 219 12.14 9.77 17.53
N VAL A 220 12.99 10.04 16.53
CA VAL A 220 14.44 9.86 16.60
C VAL A 220 15.07 11.22 16.29
N SER A 221 15.87 11.73 17.22
CA SER A 221 16.48 13.08 17.11
C SER A 221 15.42 14.19 16.89
N GLY A 222 14.27 14.08 17.55
CA GLY A 222 13.15 15.02 17.41
C GLY A 222 12.34 14.88 16.12
N GLN A 223 12.73 13.98 15.21
CA GLN A 223 12.02 13.72 13.95
C GLN A 223 11.13 12.49 14.08
N GLN A 224 9.82 12.67 13.83
CA GLN A 224 8.81 11.62 13.90
C GLN A 224 8.25 11.23 12.52
N GLU A 225 8.59 11.99 11.47
CA GLU A 225 8.08 11.78 10.11
C GLU A 225 9.19 11.43 9.11
N VAL A 226 8.85 10.61 8.11
CA VAL A 226 9.57 10.50 6.83
C VAL A 226 8.60 10.87 5.73
N THR A 227 9.01 11.73 4.81
CA THR A 227 8.17 12.20 3.71
C THR A 227 8.85 11.95 2.37
N PHE A 228 8.10 11.45 1.38
CA PHE A 228 8.47 11.53 -0.03
C PHE A 228 7.56 12.53 -0.72
N ARG A 229 8.13 13.39 -1.57
CA ARG A 229 7.40 14.41 -2.30
C ARG A 229 7.30 14.01 -3.77
N PHE A 230 6.08 14.04 -4.30
CA PHE A 230 5.80 13.85 -5.71
C PHE A 230 5.36 15.19 -6.30
N PRO A 231 5.97 15.61 -7.42
CA PRO A 231 5.65 16.89 -8.04
C PRO A 231 4.20 16.94 -8.52
N ALA A 232 3.70 18.16 -8.74
CA ALA A 232 2.39 18.36 -9.32
C ALA A 232 2.26 17.61 -10.66
N LEU A 233 1.12 16.96 -10.86
CA LEU A 233 0.86 16.10 -12.00
C LEU A 233 -0.39 16.58 -12.74
N ALA A 234 -0.27 16.79 -14.05
CA ALA A 234 -1.41 17.19 -14.87
C ALA A 234 -2.41 16.03 -15.02
N PRO A 235 -3.73 16.29 -15.04
CA PRO A 235 -4.75 15.24 -15.19
C PRO A 235 -4.54 14.34 -16.42
N GLU A 236 -4.13 14.92 -17.55
CA GLU A 236 -3.90 14.20 -18.81
C GLU A 236 -2.69 13.26 -18.71
N GLN A 237 -1.61 13.73 -18.07
CA GLN A 237 -0.42 12.91 -17.83
C GLN A 237 -0.73 11.75 -16.89
N ALA A 238 -1.51 12.01 -15.84
CA ALA A 238 -1.97 10.99 -14.91
C ALA A 238 -2.83 9.94 -15.62
N ARG A 239 -3.79 10.39 -16.45
CA ARG A 239 -4.66 9.53 -17.25
C ARG A 239 -3.86 8.64 -18.20
N GLU A 240 -2.89 9.22 -18.90
CA GLU A 240 -2.03 8.50 -19.84
C GLU A 240 -1.17 7.45 -19.12
N ARG A 241 -0.60 7.80 -17.97
CA ARG A 241 0.19 6.85 -17.17
C ARG A 241 -0.65 5.69 -16.64
N LEU A 242 -1.85 5.97 -16.10
CA LEU A 242 -2.78 4.93 -15.65
C LEU A 242 -3.21 4.03 -16.81
N ARG A 243 -3.49 4.60 -17.99
CA ARG A 243 -3.80 3.85 -19.21
C ARG A 243 -2.65 2.91 -19.59
N ALA A 244 -1.42 3.41 -19.62
CA ALA A 244 -0.23 2.62 -19.94
C ALA A 244 -0.02 1.46 -18.97
N TRP A 245 -0.17 1.67 -17.66
CA TRP A 245 -0.06 0.58 -16.69
C TRP A 245 -1.16 -0.48 -16.83
N LEU A 246 -2.40 -0.07 -17.12
CA LEU A 246 -3.50 -1.00 -17.35
C LEU A 246 -3.33 -1.79 -18.65
N GLU A 247 -2.85 -1.15 -19.73
CA GLU A 247 -2.52 -1.83 -20.98
C GLU A 247 -1.41 -2.86 -20.76
N ASP A 248 -0.34 -2.50 -20.06
CA ASP A 248 0.75 -3.41 -19.71
C ASP A 248 0.23 -4.61 -18.90
N LEU A 249 -0.49 -4.34 -17.81
CA LEU A 249 -1.12 -5.35 -16.96
C LEU A 249 -1.96 -6.36 -17.75
N LEU A 250 -2.74 -5.91 -18.73
CA LEU A 250 -3.69 -6.74 -19.46
C LEU A 250 -3.10 -7.47 -20.68
N ASN A 251 -1.96 -7.00 -21.24
CA ASN A 251 -1.41 -7.56 -22.48
C ASN A 251 -0.08 -8.31 -22.33
N GLY A 252 0.77 -7.95 -21.37
CA GLY A 252 2.14 -8.47 -21.30
C GLY A 252 2.24 -9.94 -20.89
N ASP A 253 3.39 -10.56 -21.14
CA ASP A 253 3.78 -11.78 -20.42
C ASP A 253 4.40 -11.38 -19.08
N HIS A 254 3.71 -11.72 -17.99
CA HIS A 254 4.08 -11.31 -16.64
C HIS A 254 4.59 -12.49 -15.80
N ALA A 255 4.89 -13.64 -16.41
CA ALA A 255 5.47 -14.80 -15.74
C ALA A 255 6.97 -14.60 -15.41
N VAL A 256 7.29 -13.46 -14.79
CA VAL A 256 8.65 -13.05 -14.45
C VAL A 256 8.74 -12.56 -13.01
N LEU A 257 9.77 -13.03 -12.31
CA LEU A 257 10.03 -12.66 -10.92
C LEU A 257 10.78 -11.34 -10.85
N LEU A 258 10.06 -10.25 -10.54
CA LEU A 258 10.64 -8.91 -10.38
C LEU A 258 10.05 -8.23 -9.14
N PRO A 259 10.50 -8.58 -7.93
CA PRO A 259 10.01 -7.96 -6.70
C PRO A 259 10.55 -6.52 -6.55
N ILE A 260 9.67 -5.58 -6.22
CA ILE A 260 10.03 -4.17 -6.00
C ILE A 260 11.12 -3.99 -4.93
N GLU A 261 11.21 -4.89 -3.94
CA GLU A 261 12.30 -4.87 -2.95
C GLU A 261 13.68 -5.07 -3.60
N ALA A 262 13.81 -5.99 -4.57
CA ALA A 262 15.05 -6.18 -5.31
C ALA A 262 15.35 -4.96 -6.20
N VAL A 263 14.32 -4.42 -6.84
CA VAL A 263 14.42 -3.20 -7.66
C VAL A 263 14.93 -2.03 -6.83
N LEU A 264 14.33 -1.77 -5.66
CA LEU A 264 14.74 -0.68 -4.77
C LEU A 264 16.16 -0.85 -4.21
N LYS A 265 16.66 -2.09 -4.07
CA LYS A 265 18.04 -2.38 -3.66
C LYS A 265 19.04 -2.14 -4.79
N GLY A 266 18.63 -2.38 -6.04
CA GLY A 266 19.51 -2.31 -7.21
C GLY A 266 19.40 -1.03 -8.05
N TRP A 267 18.35 -0.22 -7.88
CA TRP A 267 18.05 0.88 -8.81
C TRP A 267 19.08 2.04 -8.75
N PRO A 268 19.42 2.65 -9.91
CA PRO A 268 19.26 2.11 -11.26
C PRO A 268 20.46 1.26 -11.70
N GLU A 269 21.69 1.55 -11.25
CA GLU A 269 22.92 1.02 -11.87
C GLU A 269 23.20 -0.45 -11.56
N LYS A 270 22.68 -0.97 -10.45
CA LYS A 270 22.91 -2.35 -9.99
C LYS A 270 21.75 -3.27 -10.31
N LEU A 271 20.70 -2.79 -10.98
CA LEU A 271 19.53 -3.59 -11.31
C LEU A 271 19.82 -4.48 -12.53
N THR A 272 20.17 -5.73 -12.28
CA THR A 272 20.37 -6.75 -13.31
C THR A 272 19.59 -8.02 -12.99
N ARG A 273 19.56 -8.97 -13.94
CA ARG A 273 18.98 -10.30 -13.71
C ARG A 273 19.69 -10.99 -12.55
N GLU A 274 21.01 -10.91 -12.50
CA GLU A 274 21.86 -11.54 -11.50
C GLU A 274 21.66 -10.90 -10.12
N SER A 275 21.49 -9.57 -10.05
CA SER A 275 21.22 -8.89 -8.78
C SER A 275 19.89 -9.32 -8.17
N ILE A 276 18.88 -9.62 -9.00
CA ILE A 276 17.59 -10.14 -8.55
C ILE A 276 17.74 -11.57 -8.03
N LEU A 277 18.45 -12.43 -8.76
CA LEU A 277 18.73 -13.80 -8.31
C LEU A 277 19.47 -13.80 -6.97
N ALA A 278 20.51 -12.99 -6.83
CA ALA A 278 21.26 -12.83 -5.58
C ALA A 278 20.36 -12.31 -4.45
N PHE A 279 19.48 -11.34 -4.72
CA PHE A 279 18.52 -10.86 -3.73
C PHE A 279 17.55 -11.97 -3.26
N VAL A 280 17.04 -12.78 -4.19
CA VAL A 280 16.10 -13.87 -3.88
C VAL A 280 16.80 -14.92 -3.03
N ASP A 281 18.01 -15.32 -3.41
CA ASP A 281 18.81 -16.29 -2.65
C ASP A 281 19.14 -15.76 -1.25
N ASP A 282 19.65 -14.52 -1.13
CA ASP A 282 19.89 -13.86 0.16
C ASP A 282 18.63 -13.84 1.04
N SER A 283 17.46 -13.59 0.44
CA SER A 283 16.21 -13.43 1.18
C SER A 283 15.62 -14.75 1.68
N LEU A 284 15.92 -15.86 1.01
CA LEU A 284 15.36 -17.19 1.30
C LEU A 284 16.36 -18.11 2.00
N ASN A 285 17.63 -18.04 1.62
CA ASN A 285 18.70 -18.94 2.05
C ASN A 285 19.84 -18.22 2.79
N GLY A 286 19.80 -16.89 2.89
CA GLY A 286 20.83 -16.12 3.58
C GLY A 286 20.88 -16.38 5.10
N PRO A 287 21.94 -15.88 5.77
CA PRO A 287 22.13 -16.08 7.21
C PRO A 287 21.00 -15.48 8.07
N VAL A 288 20.27 -14.50 7.52
CA VAL A 288 19.05 -13.95 8.12
C VAL A 288 17.94 -13.96 7.08
N VAL A 289 17.08 -14.98 7.14
CA VAL A 289 15.95 -15.15 6.23
C VAL A 289 14.96 -14.00 6.41
N THR A 290 14.83 -13.18 5.37
CA THR A 290 13.93 -12.01 5.36
C THR A 290 13.07 -12.06 4.10
N PRO A 291 11.94 -12.80 4.13
CA PRO A 291 11.13 -13.01 2.93
C PRO A 291 10.57 -11.70 2.37
N PHE A 292 10.55 -11.56 1.05
CA PHE A 292 9.98 -10.43 0.32
C PHE A 292 8.49 -10.64 0.02
N SER A 293 7.73 -9.60 -0.32
CA SER A 293 6.26 -9.75 -0.38
C SER A 293 5.74 -10.73 -1.40
N THR A 294 6.45 -10.92 -2.51
CA THR A 294 6.00 -11.79 -3.60
C THR A 294 5.78 -13.22 -3.13
N VAL A 295 6.57 -13.73 -2.17
CA VAL A 295 6.39 -15.09 -1.61
C VAL A 295 5.10 -15.25 -0.81
N ARG A 296 4.47 -14.15 -0.40
CA ARG A 296 3.16 -14.13 0.29
C ARG A 296 2.01 -13.79 -0.66
N GLY A 297 2.31 -13.73 -1.95
CA GLY A 297 1.35 -13.48 -3.02
C GLY A 297 0.56 -14.74 -3.40
N PRO A 298 -0.33 -14.63 -4.39
CA PRO A 298 -1.22 -15.72 -4.77
C PRO A 298 -0.57 -16.79 -5.67
N VAL A 299 0.66 -16.57 -6.14
CA VAL A 299 1.39 -17.52 -6.97
C VAL A 299 2.18 -18.45 -6.07
N PRO A 300 1.91 -19.78 -6.10
CA PRO A 300 2.72 -20.76 -5.38
C PRO A 300 4.16 -20.77 -5.90
N ASP A 301 5.11 -20.95 -4.99
CA ASP A 301 6.55 -20.99 -5.28
C ASP A 301 7.02 -19.96 -6.33
N PRO A 302 6.85 -18.65 -6.07
CA PRO A 302 7.19 -17.62 -7.04
C PRO A 302 8.70 -17.53 -7.31
N ALA A 303 9.55 -18.13 -6.45
CA ALA A 303 11.00 -18.19 -6.63
C ALA A 303 11.42 -19.09 -7.81
N SER A 304 10.55 -20.00 -8.25
CA SER A 304 10.78 -20.85 -9.42
C SER A 304 10.71 -20.08 -10.75
N TYR A 305 10.11 -18.89 -10.77
CA TYR A 305 9.99 -18.08 -11.97
C TYR A 305 11.28 -17.30 -12.24
N PRO A 306 11.73 -17.24 -13.52
CA PRO A 306 12.93 -16.49 -13.86
C PRO A 306 12.69 -14.98 -13.70
N PRO A 307 13.71 -14.19 -13.32
CA PRO A 307 13.64 -12.75 -13.52
C PRO A 307 13.53 -12.42 -15.02
N PRO A 308 13.11 -11.19 -15.39
CA PRO A 308 13.09 -10.79 -16.79
C PRO A 308 14.50 -10.69 -17.38
N ALA A 309 14.60 -10.74 -18.72
CA ALA A 309 15.86 -10.58 -19.43
C ALA A 309 16.44 -9.17 -19.26
N ASP A 310 15.57 -8.15 -19.32
CA ASP A 310 15.92 -6.76 -19.06
C ASP A 310 15.01 -6.17 -17.96
N PRO A 311 15.37 -6.37 -16.67
CA PRO A 311 14.60 -5.82 -15.56
C PRO A 311 14.52 -4.30 -15.57
N LYS A 312 15.59 -3.63 -16.06
CA LYS A 312 15.66 -2.18 -16.08
C LYS A 312 14.68 -1.61 -17.08
N ALA A 313 14.58 -2.16 -18.29
CA ALA A 313 13.61 -1.69 -19.29
C ALA A 313 12.16 -1.77 -18.78
N ILE A 314 11.81 -2.85 -18.07
CA ILE A 314 10.47 -2.99 -17.47
C ILE A 314 10.23 -1.91 -16.40
N MET A 315 11.22 -1.66 -15.53
CA MET A 315 11.10 -0.63 -14.49
C MET A 315 11.18 0.80 -15.04
N ASP A 316 11.93 1.03 -16.09
CA ASP A 316 11.97 2.32 -16.80
C ASP A 316 10.57 2.67 -17.32
N LEU A 317 9.91 1.69 -17.96
CA LEU A 317 8.56 1.86 -18.48
C LEU A 317 7.52 2.10 -17.38
N ARG A 318 7.60 1.35 -16.28
CA ARG A 318 6.57 1.33 -15.24
C ARG A 318 6.76 2.38 -14.17
N LEU A 319 7.97 2.52 -13.64
CA LEU A 319 8.22 3.15 -12.34
C LEU A 319 9.44 4.08 -12.31
N LYS A 320 10.06 4.43 -13.45
CA LYS A 320 11.22 5.34 -13.48
C LYS A 320 11.01 6.59 -12.64
N ASP A 321 9.94 7.32 -12.91
CA ASP A 321 9.64 8.60 -12.25
C ASP A 321 9.53 8.42 -10.73
N TYR A 322 8.89 7.35 -10.30
CA TYR A 322 8.77 7.00 -8.88
C TYR A 322 10.12 6.62 -8.26
N LEU A 323 10.86 5.72 -8.90
CA LEU A 323 12.15 5.21 -8.41
C LEU A 323 13.18 6.32 -8.32
N ASP A 324 13.24 7.22 -9.31
CA ASP A 324 14.12 8.38 -9.27
C ASP A 324 13.76 9.34 -8.13
N LEU A 325 12.46 9.55 -7.87
CA LEU A 325 12.00 10.39 -6.76
C LEU A 325 12.27 9.77 -5.38
N VAL A 326 12.17 8.45 -5.20
CA VAL A 326 12.34 7.82 -3.87
C VAL A 326 13.75 7.31 -3.60
N CYS A 327 14.53 7.00 -4.64
CA CYS A 327 15.92 6.55 -4.55
C CYS A 327 16.94 7.65 -4.87
N GLY A 328 16.58 8.63 -5.71
CA GLY A 328 17.44 9.76 -6.08
C GLY A 328 17.59 10.82 -5.00
N VAL A 329 16.82 10.74 -3.90
CA VAL A 329 17.03 11.51 -2.67
C VAL A 329 18.23 10.94 -1.91
N ALA A 330 19.40 11.02 -2.54
CA ALA A 330 20.70 10.96 -1.88
C ALA A 330 21.20 12.40 -1.77
N GLY A 331 20.54 13.20 -0.92
CA GLY A 331 20.97 14.57 -0.62
C GLY A 331 19.89 15.61 -0.84
N GLU A 332 18.96 15.71 0.11
CA GLU A 332 18.41 16.98 0.64
C GLU A 332 17.36 16.63 1.70
N GLY A 333 17.69 16.85 2.97
CA GLY A 333 16.78 16.72 4.11
C GLY A 333 16.89 15.44 4.96
N ALA A 334 18.11 14.93 5.18
CA ALA A 334 18.37 14.01 6.30
C ALA A 334 18.36 14.75 7.63
#